data_AF-A0A933MA04-F1
#
_entry.id   AF-A0A933MA04-F1
#
_cell.length_a   1.000
_cell.length_b   1.000
_cell.length_c   1.000
_cell.angle_alpha   90.00
_cell.angle_beta   90.00
_cell.angle_gamma   90.00
#
_symmetry.space_group_name_H-M   'P 1'
#
loop_
_entity.id
_entity.type
_entity.pdbx_description
1 polymer ?
#
loop_
_entity_poly.entity_id
_entity_poly.type
_entity_poly.pdbx_seq_one_letter_code
_entity_poly.pdbx_strand_id
1 'polypeptide(L)'
;MDWNEWEELAPTPEALQEITKVYRGASKGVTAAEVNESARGAVRTHKPDVQRMTDLAKIIAAPHAQYFFVRLGFEFDLPHAARKAGARFSFVRFTALLRGVERVDAAPRVYNLYPKDLYQGEPRTVKVEFGPEISANEVGVSLGSISTDIQIGAVSPAIVAYKGHSEREPRWELTPKQKELIGMRNTWLWVEVPDECKGARLTVRVEGDIETKWGPVAVSPKERVWENRPSIVLA
;
A
#
# COMPACT_ATOMS: atom_id res chain seq x y z
N MET A 1 2.49 -8.44 -16.09
CA MET A 1 2.71 -7.12 -15.49
C MET A 1 4.19 -7.02 -15.23
N ASP A 2 4.79 -5.88 -15.52
CA ASP A 2 6.09 -5.46 -15.01
C ASP A 2 5.94 -4.27 -14.06
N TRP A 3 6.95 -3.99 -13.26
CA TRP A 3 7.00 -2.76 -12.47
C TRP A 3 6.95 -1.55 -13.41
N ASN A 4 6.29 -0.47 -12.96
CA ASN A 4 6.03 0.76 -13.70
C ASN A 4 5.01 0.66 -14.84
N GLU A 5 4.36 -0.50 -15.03
CA GLU A 5 3.22 -0.61 -15.93
C GLU A 5 1.90 -0.24 -15.22
N TRP A 6 0.95 0.26 -16.01
CA TRP A 6 -0.43 0.43 -15.56
C TRP A 6 -1.13 -0.93 -15.52
N GLU A 7 -1.63 -1.28 -14.35
CA GLU A 7 -2.50 -2.42 -14.12
C GLU A 7 -3.95 -1.93 -14.01
N GLU A 8 -4.85 -2.62 -14.69
CA GLU A 8 -6.28 -2.38 -14.57
C GLU A 8 -6.82 -2.92 -13.24
N LEU A 9 -7.62 -2.08 -12.57
CA LEU A 9 -8.49 -2.48 -11.47
C LEU A 9 -9.92 -2.61 -12.01
N ALA A 10 -10.45 -3.83 -11.99
CA ALA A 10 -11.79 -4.13 -12.46
C ALA A 10 -12.67 -4.58 -11.29
N PRO A 11 -14.00 -4.40 -11.39
CA PRO A 11 -14.93 -4.90 -10.40
C PRO A 11 -14.73 -6.38 -10.10
N THR A 12 -14.81 -6.75 -8.82
CA THR A 12 -14.73 -8.15 -8.43
C THR A 12 -15.97 -8.92 -8.92
N PRO A 13 -15.85 -10.23 -9.22
CA PRO A 13 -17.00 -11.06 -9.55
C PRO A 13 -18.11 -10.98 -8.49
N GLU A 14 -17.72 -10.89 -7.23
CA GLU A 14 -18.62 -10.76 -6.08
C GLU A 14 -19.38 -9.43 -6.13
N ALA A 15 -18.69 -8.30 -6.34
CA ALA A 15 -19.33 -6.98 -6.45
C ALA A 15 -20.28 -6.90 -7.65
N LEU A 16 -19.90 -7.48 -8.80
CA LEU A 16 -20.76 -7.56 -9.97
C LEU A 16 -22.05 -8.35 -9.68
N GLN A 17 -21.95 -9.48 -8.99
CA GLN A 17 -23.11 -10.29 -8.61
C GLN A 17 -24.03 -9.55 -7.64
N GLU A 18 -23.47 -8.88 -6.63
CA GLU A 18 -24.25 -8.12 -5.65
C GLU A 18 -25.02 -6.97 -6.29
N ILE A 19 -24.35 -6.13 -7.07
CA ILE A 19 -24.96 -4.96 -7.72
C ILE A 19 -26.02 -5.41 -8.72
N THR A 20 -25.69 -6.37 -9.59
CA THR A 20 -26.66 -6.84 -10.60
C THR A 20 -27.87 -7.52 -9.96
N LYS A 21 -27.72 -8.18 -8.80
CA LYS A 21 -28.83 -8.76 -8.04
C LYS A 21 -29.72 -7.68 -7.42
N VAL A 22 -29.14 -6.68 -6.77
CA VAL A 22 -29.89 -5.61 -6.08
C VAL A 22 -30.72 -4.79 -7.08
N TYR A 23 -30.14 -4.46 -8.23
CA TYR A 23 -30.78 -3.60 -9.22
C TYR A 23 -31.58 -4.36 -10.31
N ARG A 24 -31.69 -5.70 -10.21
CA ARG A 24 -32.49 -6.52 -11.15
C ARG A 24 -33.98 -6.18 -11.15
N GLY A 25 -34.50 -5.62 -10.04
CA GLY A 25 -35.90 -5.23 -9.87
C GLY A 25 -36.22 -3.77 -10.21
N ALA A 26 -35.21 -2.94 -10.48
CA ALA A 26 -35.42 -1.56 -10.91
C ALA A 26 -35.71 -1.51 -12.42
N SER A 27 -36.56 -0.59 -12.86
CA SER A 27 -37.14 -0.47 -14.21
C SER A 27 -36.16 -0.34 -15.39
N LYS A 28 -34.85 -0.34 -15.14
CA LYS A 28 -33.77 -0.60 -16.10
C LYS A 28 -32.75 -1.49 -15.39
N GLY A 29 -32.77 -2.78 -15.70
CA GLY A 29 -31.83 -3.73 -15.10
C GLY A 29 -30.39 -3.29 -15.38
N VAL A 30 -29.55 -3.26 -14.33
CA VAL A 30 -28.13 -2.92 -14.44
C VAL A 30 -27.38 -4.12 -15.02
N THR A 31 -26.61 -3.90 -16.06
CA THR A 31 -25.78 -4.94 -16.70
C THR A 31 -24.39 -4.98 -16.09
N ALA A 32 -23.74 -6.15 -16.11
CA ALA A 32 -22.35 -6.28 -15.68
C ALA A 32 -21.39 -5.40 -16.50
N ALA A 33 -21.69 -5.17 -17.79
CA ALA A 33 -20.91 -4.29 -18.66
C ALA A 33 -20.94 -2.83 -18.16
N GLU A 34 -22.11 -2.31 -17.81
CA GLU A 34 -22.26 -0.95 -17.27
C GLU A 34 -21.51 -0.77 -15.93
N VAL A 35 -21.55 -1.77 -15.05
CA VAL A 35 -20.80 -1.75 -13.79
C VAL A 35 -19.30 -1.77 -14.05
N ASN A 36 -18.83 -2.65 -14.94
CA ASN A 36 -17.43 -2.72 -15.35
C ASN A 36 -16.93 -1.39 -15.91
N GLU A 37 -17.69 -0.73 -16.78
CA GLU A 37 -17.28 0.54 -17.36
C GLU A 37 -17.23 1.67 -16.33
N SER A 38 -18.17 1.71 -15.38
CA SER A 38 -18.24 2.82 -14.41
C SER A 38 -17.28 2.65 -13.23
N ALA A 39 -16.95 1.41 -12.87
CA ALA A 39 -16.05 1.07 -11.78
C ALA A 39 -14.70 0.51 -12.29
N ARG A 40 -14.23 1.02 -13.44
CA ARG A 40 -12.89 0.73 -13.96
C ARG A 40 -11.89 1.74 -13.40
N GLY A 41 -10.80 1.24 -12.83
CA GLY A 41 -9.67 2.06 -12.42
C GLY A 41 -8.36 1.54 -12.96
N ALA A 42 -7.28 2.28 -12.71
CA ALA A 42 -5.94 1.86 -13.02
C ALA A 42 -5.00 2.21 -11.88
N VAL A 43 -4.01 1.36 -11.67
CA VAL A 43 -2.91 1.59 -10.75
C VAL A 43 -1.59 1.31 -11.44
N ARG A 44 -0.62 2.21 -11.26
CA ARG A 44 0.77 1.97 -11.61
C ARG A 44 1.57 1.77 -10.34
N THR A 45 2.21 0.62 -10.23
CA THR A 45 3.15 0.34 -9.14
C THR A 45 4.55 0.65 -9.62
N HIS A 46 5.24 1.59 -8.98
CA HIS A 46 6.60 1.93 -9.32
C HIS A 46 7.59 0.90 -8.78
N LYS A 47 8.69 0.67 -9.51
CA LYS A 47 9.79 -0.15 -9.01
C LYS A 47 10.24 0.41 -7.65
N PRO A 48 10.35 -0.43 -6.60
CA PRO A 48 10.74 0.03 -5.28
C PRO A 48 12.16 0.61 -5.29
N ASP A 49 12.35 1.68 -4.53
CA ASP A 49 13.67 2.20 -4.21
C ASP A 49 14.14 1.53 -2.92
N VAL A 50 15.28 0.85 -2.98
CA VAL A 50 15.77 -0.06 -1.94
C VAL A 50 17.13 0.41 -1.47
N GLN A 51 17.23 0.70 -0.17
CA GLN A 51 18.47 1.08 0.47
C GLN A 51 18.81 0.05 1.56
N ARG A 52 19.95 -0.62 1.41
CA ARG A 52 20.50 -1.47 2.48
C ARG A 52 21.01 -0.58 3.61
N MET A 53 20.66 -0.94 4.84
CA MET A 53 21.11 -0.26 6.04
C MET A 53 22.42 -0.86 6.52
N THR A 54 23.43 -0.01 6.68
CA THR A 54 24.78 -0.40 7.11
C THR A 54 25.11 0.08 8.52
N ASP A 55 24.57 1.23 8.92
CA ASP A 55 24.65 1.72 10.30
C ASP A 55 23.46 1.19 11.11
N LEU A 56 23.71 0.10 11.83
CA LEU A 56 22.74 -0.55 12.72
C LEU A 56 22.93 -0.12 14.18
N ALA A 57 23.80 0.85 14.48
CA ALA A 57 24.14 1.23 15.86
C ALA A 57 22.94 1.76 16.66
N LYS A 58 21.84 2.10 15.99
CA LYS A 58 20.63 2.69 16.57
C LYS A 58 19.45 1.73 16.67
N ILE A 59 19.67 0.45 16.37
CA ILE A 59 18.60 -0.54 16.24
C ILE A 59 19.00 -1.77 17.06
N ILE A 60 18.04 -2.44 17.67
CA ILE A 60 18.30 -3.77 18.26
C ILE A 60 18.33 -4.76 17.10
N ALA A 61 19.49 -4.86 16.44
CA ALA A 61 19.70 -5.72 15.29
C ALA A 61 19.84 -7.18 15.72
N ALA A 62 19.15 -8.08 15.02
CA ALA A 62 19.48 -9.49 15.05
C ALA A 62 20.89 -9.69 14.45
N PRO A 63 21.78 -10.46 15.09
CA PRO A 63 23.18 -10.58 14.69
C PRO A 63 23.41 -11.26 13.33
N HIS A 64 22.38 -11.91 12.77
CA HIS A 64 22.42 -12.65 11.49
C HIS A 64 21.28 -12.22 10.56
N ALA A 65 21.13 -10.91 10.38
CA ALA A 65 20.11 -10.33 9.51
C ALA A 65 20.62 -9.10 8.76
N GLN A 66 20.06 -8.92 7.58
CA GLN A 66 20.22 -7.74 6.75
C GLN A 66 18.99 -6.84 6.91
N TYR A 67 19.22 -5.54 6.92
CA TYR A 67 18.16 -4.55 7.08
C TYR A 67 18.04 -3.68 5.84
N PHE A 68 16.82 -3.47 5.38
CA PHE A 68 16.53 -2.68 4.18
C PHE A 68 15.46 -1.64 4.46
N PHE A 69 15.72 -0.41 4.05
CA PHE A 69 14.70 0.61 3.91
C PHE A 69 14.19 0.59 2.47
N VAL A 70 12.88 0.39 2.31
CA VAL A 70 12.26 0.26 0.99
C VAL A 70 11.18 1.31 0.86
N ARG A 71 11.23 2.09 -0.21
CA ARG A 71 10.17 3.01 -0.62
C ARG A 71 9.32 2.36 -1.70
N LEU A 72 8.02 2.28 -1.46
CA LEU A 72 7.00 1.86 -2.42
C LEU A 72 6.30 3.09 -3.00
N GLY A 73 6.14 3.12 -4.31
CA GLY A 73 5.41 4.16 -5.02
C GLY A 73 4.21 3.58 -5.77
N PHE A 74 3.04 4.21 -5.60
CA PHE A 74 1.81 3.83 -6.28
C PHE A 74 1.16 5.05 -6.91
N GLU A 75 0.64 4.92 -8.11
CA GLU A 75 -0.09 5.98 -8.79
C GLU A 75 -1.46 5.49 -9.23
N PHE A 76 -2.48 6.29 -8.96
CA PHE A 76 -3.87 5.93 -9.21
C PHE A 76 -4.45 6.82 -10.31
N ASP A 77 -5.20 6.21 -11.20
CA ASP A 77 -5.97 6.93 -12.21
C ASP A 77 -7.35 6.29 -12.43
N LEU A 78 -8.26 7.11 -12.94
CA LEU A 78 -9.59 6.72 -13.37
C LEU A 78 -9.80 7.20 -14.81
N PRO A 79 -10.38 6.36 -15.69
CA PRO A 79 -10.74 6.77 -17.04
C PRO A 79 -11.55 8.07 -17.03
N HIS A 80 -11.28 8.96 -17.98
CA HIS A 80 -11.94 10.27 -18.05
C HIS A 80 -13.46 10.18 -18.07
N ALA A 81 -14.02 9.18 -18.76
CA ALA A 81 -15.46 8.94 -18.80
C ALA A 81 -16.04 8.59 -17.43
N ALA A 82 -15.35 7.75 -16.64
CA ALA A 82 -15.77 7.38 -15.29
C ALA A 82 -15.73 8.60 -14.35
N ARG A 83 -14.66 9.41 -14.42
CA ARG A 83 -14.54 10.65 -13.63
C ARG A 83 -15.66 11.64 -13.95
N LYS A 84 -15.97 11.85 -15.24
CA LYS A 84 -17.08 12.72 -15.67
C LYS A 84 -18.44 12.22 -15.17
N ALA A 85 -18.59 10.90 -14.98
CA ALA A 85 -19.77 10.29 -14.40
C ALA A 85 -19.81 10.33 -12.85
N GLY A 86 -18.81 10.96 -12.21
CA GLY A 86 -18.72 11.12 -10.76
C GLY A 86 -18.00 9.97 -10.04
N ALA A 87 -17.36 9.06 -10.78
CA ALA A 87 -16.62 7.96 -10.17
C ALA A 87 -15.35 8.47 -9.48
N ARG A 88 -15.09 7.95 -8.27
CA ARG A 88 -13.91 8.27 -7.47
C ARG A 88 -13.52 7.09 -6.61
N PHE A 89 -12.22 6.89 -6.37
CA PHE A 89 -11.79 5.94 -5.34
C PHE A 89 -12.34 6.40 -3.97
N SER A 90 -13.06 5.53 -3.27
CA SER A 90 -13.52 5.72 -1.90
C SER A 90 -12.67 4.96 -0.88
N PHE A 91 -11.91 3.99 -1.34
CA PHE A 91 -10.96 3.22 -0.54
C PHE A 91 -9.86 2.63 -1.43
N VAL A 92 -8.64 2.57 -0.94
CA VAL A 92 -7.54 1.82 -1.56
C VAL A 92 -6.78 1.07 -0.48
N ARG A 93 -6.53 -0.21 -0.70
CA ARG A 93 -5.61 -1.03 0.07
C ARG A 93 -4.44 -1.41 -0.80
N PHE A 94 -3.23 -1.14 -0.33
CA PHE A 94 -2.05 -1.75 -0.91
C PHE A 94 -1.41 -2.70 0.09
N THR A 95 -1.03 -3.88 -0.39
CA THR A 95 -0.49 -4.97 0.40
C THR A 95 0.82 -5.41 -0.24
N ALA A 96 1.87 -5.48 0.56
CA ALA A 96 3.13 -6.12 0.20
C ALA A 96 3.16 -7.54 0.80
N LEU A 97 3.90 -8.44 0.15
CA LEU A 97 4.20 -9.78 0.64
C LEU A 97 5.70 -10.00 0.60
N LEU A 98 6.27 -10.38 1.75
CA LEU A 98 7.67 -10.75 1.92
C LEU A 98 7.80 -12.28 2.02
N ARG A 99 8.68 -12.85 1.20
CA ARG A 99 9.04 -14.28 1.24
C ARG A 99 10.55 -14.45 1.19
N GLY A 100 11.10 -15.44 1.86
CA GLY A 100 12.51 -15.81 1.67
C GLY A 100 12.78 -16.19 0.21
N VAL A 101 14.00 -15.93 -0.26
CA VAL A 101 14.44 -16.48 -1.55
C VAL A 101 14.54 -18.00 -1.44
N GLU A 102 15.14 -18.46 -0.35
CA GLU A 102 15.21 -19.86 0.06
C GLU A 102 14.02 -20.27 0.93
N ARG A 103 13.68 -21.57 0.87
CA ARG A 103 12.67 -22.18 1.76
C ARG A 103 13.36 -22.67 3.02
N VAL A 104 13.42 -21.80 4.03
CA VAL A 104 13.98 -22.06 5.36
C VAL A 104 12.96 -21.69 6.44
N ASP A 105 13.22 -22.10 7.68
CA ASP A 105 12.32 -21.84 8.82
C ASP A 105 12.31 -20.35 9.22
N ALA A 106 13.46 -19.68 9.09
CA ALA A 106 13.55 -18.23 9.22
C ALA A 106 12.78 -17.54 8.07
N ALA A 107 12.22 -16.36 8.32
CA ALA A 107 11.71 -15.58 7.19
C ALA A 107 11.73 -14.07 7.43
N PRO A 108 11.72 -13.30 6.32
CA PRO A 108 11.79 -11.85 6.39
C PRO A 108 10.56 -11.29 7.08
N ARG A 109 10.74 -10.17 7.78
CA ARG A 109 9.69 -9.49 8.53
C ARG A 109 9.80 -7.98 8.42
N VAL A 110 8.67 -7.34 8.63
CA VAL A 110 8.54 -5.89 8.69
C VAL A 110 8.89 -5.43 10.09
N TYR A 111 9.99 -4.69 10.20
CA TYR A 111 10.40 -4.05 11.44
C TYR A 111 9.50 -2.84 11.74
N ASN A 112 9.38 -1.90 10.80
CA ASN A 112 8.52 -0.72 10.92
C ASN A 112 7.89 -0.28 9.59
N LEU A 113 6.85 0.55 9.65
CA LEU A 113 6.05 1.03 8.51
C LEU A 113 5.80 2.53 8.61
N TYR A 114 5.87 3.22 7.47
CA TYR A 114 5.60 4.65 7.40
C TYR A 114 4.77 5.01 6.16
N PRO A 115 3.81 5.95 6.27
CA PRO A 115 3.23 6.43 7.53
C PRO A 115 2.41 5.29 8.18
N LYS A 116 2.47 5.19 9.52
CA LYS A 116 1.71 4.19 10.28
C LYS A 116 0.27 4.64 10.55
N ASP A 117 0.14 5.87 11.03
CA ASP A 117 -1.11 6.45 11.49
C ASP A 117 -1.14 7.92 11.08
N LEU A 118 -1.86 8.22 10.00
CA LEU A 118 -2.01 9.56 9.47
C LEU A 118 -3.50 9.88 9.37
N TYR A 119 -4.03 10.46 10.44
CA TYR A 119 -5.41 10.90 10.56
C TYR A 119 -5.51 12.40 10.21
N GLN A 120 -6.71 12.89 9.86
CA GLN A 120 -6.93 14.27 9.42
C GLN A 120 -6.36 15.32 10.40
N GLY A 121 -5.82 16.40 9.84
CA GLY A 121 -5.31 17.59 10.54
C GLY A 121 -4.54 18.50 9.57
N GLU A 122 -4.18 19.72 10.00
CA GLU A 122 -3.37 20.67 9.22
C GLU A 122 -2.09 20.03 8.63
N PRO A 123 -1.48 20.60 7.58
CA PRO A 123 -0.19 20.14 7.05
C PRO A 123 0.81 19.92 8.20
N ARG A 124 1.28 18.69 8.40
CA ARG A 124 2.28 18.37 9.42
C ARG A 124 3.54 17.90 8.73
N THR A 125 4.66 18.55 9.02
CA THR A 125 5.98 17.99 8.75
C THR A 125 6.13 16.72 9.60
N VAL A 126 6.09 15.55 8.97
CA VAL A 126 6.39 14.29 9.65
C VAL A 126 7.90 14.10 9.64
N LYS A 127 8.56 14.45 10.75
CA LYS A 127 9.93 14.03 10.98
C LYS A 127 9.94 12.52 11.19
N VAL A 128 10.61 11.80 10.30
CA VAL A 128 10.92 10.39 10.51
C VAL A 128 12.18 10.36 11.35
N GLU A 129 12.00 10.22 12.66
CA GLU A 129 13.11 10.07 13.61
C GLU A 129 13.52 8.59 13.67
N PHE A 130 14.77 8.31 13.30
CA PHE A 130 15.35 6.98 13.39
C PHE A 130 15.85 6.77 14.84
N GLY A 131 15.03 6.12 15.66
CA GLY A 131 15.39 5.74 17.03
C GLY A 131 14.71 4.44 17.47
N PRO A 132 15.24 3.76 18.49
CA PRO A 132 14.55 2.63 19.11
C PRO A 132 13.33 3.19 19.85
N GLU A 133 12.11 2.88 19.37
CA GLU A 133 10.89 3.50 19.90
C GLU A 133 10.74 3.29 21.42
N ILE A 134 10.62 4.39 22.17
CA ILE A 134 9.75 4.46 23.34
C ILE A 134 8.79 5.62 23.08
N SER A 135 7.50 5.31 22.93
CA SER A 135 6.45 6.31 22.86
C SER A 135 6.00 6.68 24.27
N ALA A 136 6.02 7.98 24.60
CA ALA A 136 4.93 8.75 25.21
C ALA A 136 5.46 10.05 25.85
N ASN A 137 4.95 11.17 25.32
CA ASN A 137 4.80 12.50 25.91
C ASN A 137 6.03 13.37 26.24
N GLU A 138 5.87 14.64 25.84
CA GLU A 138 6.52 15.88 26.26
C GLU A 138 7.92 15.81 26.90
N VAL A 139 8.88 16.33 26.14
CA VAL A 139 10.19 16.83 26.60
C VAL A 139 11.04 15.78 27.31
N GLY A 140 11.73 14.96 26.52
CA GLY A 140 12.78 14.06 26.99
C GLY A 140 13.95 14.03 26.01
N VAL A 141 15.12 14.44 26.50
CA VAL A 141 16.41 14.57 25.82
C VAL A 141 16.68 13.47 24.77
N SER A 142 16.78 13.87 23.50
CA SER A 142 17.16 12.98 22.39
C SER A 142 18.70 12.90 22.28
N LEU A 143 19.26 11.72 22.56
CA LEU A 143 20.64 11.39 22.26
C LEU A 143 20.77 11.00 20.78
N GLY A 144 21.12 11.97 19.94
CA GLY A 144 21.71 11.77 18.61
C GLY A 144 20.81 11.11 17.56
N SER A 145 19.74 11.78 17.13
CA SER A 145 18.93 11.39 15.98
C SER A 145 19.71 11.52 14.65
N ILE A 146 19.66 10.50 13.77
CA ILE A 146 19.78 10.79 12.34
C ILE A 146 18.40 11.27 11.94
N SER A 147 18.29 12.52 11.47
CA SER A 147 17.02 13.09 11.00
C SER A 147 17.09 13.21 9.49
N THR A 148 16.22 12.49 8.78
CA THR A 148 15.91 12.84 7.40
C THR A 148 14.58 13.58 7.44
N ASP A 149 14.60 14.87 7.15
CA ASP A 149 13.39 15.68 7.09
C ASP A 149 12.57 15.29 5.84
N ILE A 150 11.58 14.42 6.01
CA ILE A 150 10.59 14.14 4.96
C ILE A 150 9.43 15.12 5.15
N GLN A 151 9.36 16.14 4.29
CA GLN A 151 8.20 17.03 4.27
C GLN A 151 7.00 16.30 3.67
N ILE A 152 6.08 15.84 4.52
CA ILE A 152 4.77 15.36 4.10
C ILE A 152 3.82 16.58 4.09
N GLY A 153 3.41 17.02 2.89
CA GLY A 153 2.44 18.10 2.73
C GLY A 153 1.03 17.76 3.23
N ALA A 154 0.09 18.71 3.10
CA ALA A 154 -1.31 18.59 3.48
C ALA A 154 -1.91 17.20 3.14
N VAL A 155 -2.31 16.46 4.17
CA VAL A 155 -2.70 15.06 4.03
C VAL A 155 -4.17 14.97 3.63
N SER A 156 -4.43 14.52 2.41
CA SER A 156 -5.77 14.15 1.97
C SER A 156 -5.75 12.78 1.30
N PRO A 157 -5.16 11.78 1.98
CA PRO A 157 -6.04 10.75 2.54
C PRO A 157 -5.69 10.37 3.98
N ALA A 158 -6.66 9.85 4.73
CA ALA A 158 -6.34 9.14 5.97
C ALA A 158 -5.57 7.86 5.60
N ILE A 159 -4.46 7.58 6.28
CA ILE A 159 -3.62 6.40 6.04
C ILE A 159 -3.45 5.63 7.34
N VAL A 160 -3.75 4.33 7.31
CA VAL A 160 -3.50 3.40 8.42
C VAL A 160 -2.68 2.23 7.91
N ALA A 161 -1.61 1.89 8.59
CA ALA A 161 -0.72 0.78 8.25
C ALA A 161 -0.83 -0.37 9.25
N TYR A 162 -0.72 -1.59 8.73
CA TYR A 162 -0.73 -2.83 9.50
C TYR A 162 0.46 -3.68 9.06
N LYS A 163 1.18 -4.28 10.01
CA LYS A 163 2.26 -5.24 9.70
C LYS A 163 1.74 -6.54 9.04
N GLY A 164 0.46 -6.83 9.21
CA GLY A 164 -0.21 -7.99 8.62
C GLY A 164 0.24 -9.32 9.22
N HIS A 165 -0.10 -10.40 8.52
CA HIS A 165 0.12 -11.75 9.02
C HIS A 165 1.61 -12.04 9.24
N SER A 166 1.96 -12.46 10.47
CA SER A 166 3.33 -12.79 10.88
C SER A 166 4.36 -11.68 10.57
N GLU A 167 3.91 -10.43 10.47
CA GLU A 167 4.72 -9.29 10.04
C GLU A 167 5.33 -9.43 8.62
N ARG A 168 4.73 -10.25 7.74
CA ARG A 168 5.20 -10.51 6.37
C ARG A 168 4.32 -9.92 5.28
N GLU A 169 3.14 -9.44 5.68
CA GLU A 169 2.12 -8.94 4.77
C GLU A 169 1.74 -7.49 5.11
N PRO A 170 2.70 -6.54 5.09
CA PRO A 170 2.38 -5.18 5.45
C PRO A 170 1.36 -4.62 4.47
N ARG A 171 0.33 -3.98 5.01
CA ARG A 171 -0.69 -3.33 4.23
C ARG A 171 -0.96 -1.94 4.75
N TRP A 172 -1.44 -1.10 3.87
CA TRP A 172 -1.89 0.23 4.22
C TRP A 172 -3.21 0.49 3.52
N GLU A 173 -4.05 1.21 4.23
CA GLU A 173 -5.40 1.53 3.84
C GLU A 173 -5.51 3.03 3.73
N LEU A 174 -5.90 3.49 2.55
CA LEU A 174 -6.10 4.90 2.23
C LEU A 174 -7.59 5.15 2.07
N THR A 175 -8.09 6.12 2.82
CA THR A 175 -9.47 6.60 2.69
C THR A 175 -9.44 8.09 2.30
N PRO A 176 -9.98 8.47 1.12
CA PRO A 176 -10.14 9.87 0.77
C PRO A 176 -11.12 10.52 1.73
N LYS A 177 -10.82 11.74 2.13
CA LYS A 177 -11.71 12.54 2.99
C LYS A 177 -12.20 13.80 2.30
N GLN A 178 -11.30 14.56 1.68
CA GLN A 178 -11.63 15.83 1.01
C GLN A 178 -11.25 15.82 -0.48
N LYS A 179 -10.04 15.35 -0.82
CA LYS A 179 -9.55 15.20 -2.20
C LYS A 179 -9.63 13.75 -2.65
N GLU A 180 -9.78 13.57 -3.97
CA GLU A 180 -9.76 12.27 -4.63
C GLU A 180 -8.39 11.59 -4.49
N LEU A 181 -8.41 10.25 -4.43
CA LEU A 181 -7.20 9.42 -4.49
C LEU A 181 -6.74 9.27 -5.95
N ILE A 182 -6.17 10.34 -6.52
CA ILE A 182 -5.52 10.34 -7.83
C ILE A 182 -4.04 10.73 -7.68
N GLY A 183 -3.19 10.22 -8.57
CA GLY A 183 -1.77 10.54 -8.66
C GLY A 183 -0.91 9.74 -7.69
N MET A 184 0.35 10.16 -7.55
CA MET A 184 1.38 9.39 -6.84
C MET A 184 1.21 9.42 -5.32
N ARG A 185 1.44 8.28 -4.67
CA ARG A 185 1.56 8.09 -3.22
C ARG A 185 2.80 7.27 -2.94
N ASN A 186 3.50 7.59 -1.85
CA ASN A 186 4.67 6.86 -1.40
C ASN A 186 4.46 6.36 0.01
N THR A 187 4.93 5.15 0.29
CA THR A 187 5.01 4.57 1.63
C THR A 187 6.33 3.85 1.79
N TRP A 188 6.72 3.59 3.02
CA TRP A 188 8.04 3.05 3.35
C TRP A 188 7.91 1.88 4.30
N LEU A 189 8.68 0.84 4.05
CA LEU A 189 8.82 -0.30 4.93
C LEU A 189 10.28 -0.47 5.31
N TRP A 190 10.48 -0.83 6.56
CA TRP A 190 11.75 -1.31 7.02
C TRP A 190 11.68 -2.82 7.19
N VAL A 191 12.52 -3.53 6.46
CA VAL A 191 12.54 -4.98 6.38
C VAL A 191 13.78 -5.52 7.08
N GLU A 192 13.56 -6.52 7.92
CA GLU A 192 14.60 -7.42 8.42
C GLU A 192 14.57 -8.70 7.59
N VAL A 193 15.73 -9.11 7.09
CA VAL A 193 15.93 -10.31 6.28
C VAL A 193 17.00 -11.18 6.93
N PRO A 194 16.63 -12.30 7.59
CA PRO A 194 17.60 -13.24 8.11
C PRO A 194 18.56 -13.75 7.02
N ASP A 195 19.84 -13.93 7.35
CA ASP A 195 20.88 -14.37 6.39
C ASP A 195 20.58 -15.75 5.77
N GLU A 196 19.84 -16.59 6.50
CA GLU A 196 19.38 -17.91 6.05
C GLU A 196 18.42 -17.81 4.86
N CYS A 197 17.67 -16.72 4.72
CA CYS A 197 16.72 -16.53 3.64
C CYS A 197 17.38 -16.27 2.27
N LYS A 198 18.68 -15.94 2.26
CA LYS A 198 19.45 -15.53 1.05
C LYS A 198 18.79 -14.38 0.29
N GLY A 199 18.20 -13.45 1.03
CA GLY A 199 17.43 -12.33 0.51
C GLY A 199 15.92 -12.53 0.69
N ALA A 200 15.15 -11.50 0.31
CA ALA A 200 13.69 -11.52 0.39
C ALA A 200 13.06 -11.15 -0.95
N ARG A 201 12.08 -11.94 -1.40
CA ARG A 201 11.19 -11.57 -2.50
C ARG A 201 10.10 -10.66 -1.97
N LEU A 202 10.01 -9.47 -2.56
CA LEU A 202 8.96 -8.49 -2.31
C LEU A 202 8.01 -8.44 -3.51
N THR A 203 6.74 -8.74 -3.25
CA THR A 203 5.64 -8.63 -4.21
C THR A 203 4.59 -7.65 -3.67
N VAL A 204 3.88 -6.93 -4.53
CA VAL A 204 2.80 -6.03 -4.11
C VAL A 204 1.51 -6.25 -4.88
N ARG A 205 0.39 -5.93 -4.23
CA ARG A 205 -0.96 -5.94 -4.79
C ARG A 205 -1.72 -4.71 -4.31
N VAL A 206 -2.57 -4.18 -5.17
CA VAL A 206 -3.43 -3.04 -4.87
C VAL A 206 -4.88 -3.42 -5.15
N GLU A 207 -5.75 -3.13 -4.19
CA GLU A 207 -7.18 -3.38 -4.21
C GLU A 207 -7.87 -2.11 -3.74
N GLY A 208 -9.18 -1.96 -3.95
CA GLY A 208 -9.88 -0.77 -3.47
C GLY A 208 -11.36 -0.79 -3.77
N ASP A 209 -12.02 0.32 -3.47
CA ASP A 209 -13.41 0.56 -3.81
C ASP A 209 -13.51 1.83 -4.66
N ILE A 210 -14.29 1.75 -5.74
CA ILE A 210 -14.64 2.91 -6.57
C ILE A 210 -16.10 3.25 -6.28
N GLU A 211 -16.32 4.45 -5.75
CA GLU A 211 -17.64 5.03 -5.59
C GLU A 211 -18.23 5.31 -6.98
N THR A 212 -19.45 4.81 -7.21
CA THR A 212 -20.20 5.03 -8.45
C THR A 212 -21.64 5.45 -8.13
N LYS A 213 -22.46 5.67 -9.16
CA LYS A 213 -23.90 5.91 -9.00
C LYS A 213 -24.67 4.76 -8.33
N TRP A 214 -24.10 3.56 -8.26
CA TRP A 214 -24.68 2.39 -7.57
C TRP A 214 -24.09 2.17 -6.18
N GLY A 215 -23.27 3.09 -5.70
CA GLY A 215 -22.49 2.97 -4.47
C GLY A 215 -21.06 2.48 -4.71
N PRO A 216 -20.36 2.09 -3.64
CA PRO A 216 -18.99 1.59 -3.70
C PRO A 216 -18.94 0.22 -4.38
N VAL A 217 -18.06 0.11 -5.37
CA VAL A 217 -17.81 -1.13 -6.11
C VAL A 217 -16.40 -1.59 -5.80
N ALA A 218 -16.27 -2.78 -5.19
CA ALA A 218 -14.97 -3.36 -4.92
C ALA A 218 -14.26 -3.69 -6.24
N VAL A 219 -13.01 -3.24 -6.35
CA VAL A 219 -12.15 -3.44 -7.51
C VAL A 219 -10.84 -4.11 -7.11
N SER A 220 -10.34 -4.93 -8.01
CA SER A 220 -9.12 -5.68 -7.82
C SER A 220 -8.41 -5.85 -9.15
N PRO A 221 -7.12 -6.19 -9.14
CA PRO A 221 -6.46 -6.57 -10.36
C PRO A 221 -6.88 -7.95 -10.84
N LYS A 222 -6.68 -8.19 -12.13
CA LYS A 222 -7.01 -9.48 -12.77
C LYS A 222 -6.19 -10.63 -12.18
N GLU A 223 -4.89 -10.41 -11.97
CA GLU A 223 -4.01 -11.40 -11.35
C GLU A 223 -3.97 -11.19 -9.83
N ARG A 224 -4.56 -12.14 -9.09
CA ARG A 224 -4.70 -12.07 -7.62
C ARG A 224 -3.75 -13.01 -6.88
N VAL A 225 -3.17 -13.98 -7.59
CA VAL A 225 -2.27 -15.01 -7.05
C VAL A 225 -0.87 -14.42 -6.90
N TRP A 226 -0.34 -14.43 -5.68
CA TRP A 226 0.93 -13.80 -5.33
C TRP A 226 2.13 -14.35 -6.11
N GLU A 227 2.11 -15.64 -6.42
CA GLU A 227 3.16 -16.36 -7.14
C GLU A 227 3.34 -15.86 -8.58
N ASN A 228 2.24 -15.39 -9.19
CA ASN A 228 2.23 -14.93 -10.58
C ASN A 228 2.54 -13.44 -10.71
N ARG A 229 2.59 -12.71 -9.59
CA ARG A 229 2.84 -11.27 -9.59
C ARG A 229 4.34 -10.96 -9.63
N PRO A 230 4.74 -9.84 -10.23
CA PRO A 230 6.13 -9.40 -10.26
C PRO A 230 6.71 -9.31 -8.85
N SER A 231 7.97 -9.72 -8.72
CA SER A 231 8.70 -9.58 -7.47
C SER A 231 10.06 -8.96 -7.71
N ILE A 232 10.59 -8.27 -6.70
CA ILE A 232 12.00 -7.90 -6.64
C ILE A 232 12.68 -8.65 -5.51
N VAL A 233 14.00 -8.84 -5.63
CA VAL A 233 14.82 -9.43 -4.56
C VAL A 233 15.49 -8.30 -3.78
N LEU A 234 15.35 -8.35 -2.46
CA LEU A 234 16.11 -7.56 -1.49
C LEU A 234 17.32 -8.41 -1.07
N ALA A 235 18.53 -7.99 -1.44
CA ALA A 235 19.81 -8.65 -1.15
C ALA A 235 20.95 -7.62 -1.03
#